data_AF-A0AAN7D3K9-F1
#
_entry.id   AF-A0AAN7D3K9-F1
#
_cell.length_a   1.000
_cell.length_b   1.000
_cell.length_c   1.000
_cell.angle_alpha   90.00
_cell.angle_beta   90.00
_cell.angle_gamma   90.00
#
_symmetry.space_group_name_H-M   'P 1'
#
loop_
_entity.id
_entity.type
_entity.pdbx_description
1 polymer ?
#
loop_
_entity_poly.entity_id
_entity_poly.type
_entity_poly.pdbx_seq_one_letter_code
_entity_poly.pdbx_strand_id
1 'polypeptide(L)'
;MSLVSRGLRSGTLDSPGTAQKSSRLMGQDMSITGIRKSLRRNGLKSRRKAKINFVSKTNKRLRLAWAKKHRHLTIAVWCCSVFSDETKVNLWGSDGNSFYWTNGGRTMQRYQVKS
;
A
#
# COMPACT_ATOMS: atom_id res chain seq x y z
N MET A 1 -22.14 16.03 3.05
CA MET A 1 -21.04 15.04 3.15
C MET A 1 -21.61 13.73 3.69
N SER A 2 -21.34 12.57 3.07
CA SER A 2 -21.86 11.29 3.59
C SER A 2 -21.12 10.85 4.86
N LEU A 3 -21.84 10.21 5.80
CA LEU A 3 -21.26 9.67 7.06
C LEU A 3 -20.06 8.75 6.80
N VAL A 4 -20.11 7.97 5.73
CA VAL A 4 -19.01 7.09 5.28
C VAL A 4 -17.76 7.90 4.90
N SER A 5 -17.94 9.03 4.19
CA SER A 5 -16.82 9.89 3.83
C SER A 5 -16.23 10.61 5.03
N ARG A 6 -17.05 10.93 6.04
CA ARG A 6 -16.60 11.55 7.30
C ARG A 6 -15.80 10.55 8.15
N GLY A 7 -16.30 9.32 8.27
CA GLY A 7 -15.62 8.23 9.01
C GLY A 7 -14.26 7.83 8.43
N LEU A 8 -14.10 7.88 7.10
CA LEU A 8 -12.81 7.64 6.43
C LEU A 8 -11.82 8.81 6.59
N ARG A 9 -12.32 10.05 6.77
CA ARG A 9 -11.50 11.22 7.05
C ARG A 9 -11.04 11.27 8.51
N SER A 10 -11.88 10.84 9.45
CA SER A 10 -11.55 10.79 10.88
C SER A 10 -10.72 9.56 11.27
N GLY A 11 -10.50 8.60 10.36
CA GLY A 11 -9.80 7.35 10.66
C GLY A 11 -10.65 6.32 11.41
N THR A 12 -11.95 6.58 11.57
CA THR A 12 -12.91 5.61 12.16
C THR A 12 -13.16 4.43 11.23
N LEU A 13 -12.97 4.61 9.92
CA LEU A 13 -13.14 3.58 8.90
C LEU A 13 -11.88 3.48 8.03
N ASP A 14 -11.27 2.29 7.97
CA ASP A 14 -10.02 2.06 7.23
C ASP A 14 -10.23 1.66 5.77
N SER A 15 -11.35 0.99 5.47
CA SER A 15 -11.57 0.34 4.18
C SER A 15 -13.03 0.41 3.74
N PRO A 16 -13.31 0.32 2.42
CA PRO A 16 -14.67 0.21 1.91
C PRO A 16 -15.43 -0.99 2.47
N GLY A 17 -14.73 -2.08 2.84
CA GLY A 17 -15.34 -3.24 3.49
C GLY A 17 -15.76 -2.94 4.92
N THR A 18 -14.95 -2.20 5.68
CA THR A 18 -15.31 -1.71 7.02
C THR A 18 -16.50 -0.76 6.93
N ALA A 19 -16.50 0.13 5.93
CA ALA A 19 -17.61 1.04 5.65
C ALA A 19 -18.91 0.32 5.28
N GLN A 20 -18.81 -0.81 4.58
CA GLN A 20 -19.98 -1.64 4.26
C GLN A 20 -20.56 -2.27 5.52
N LYS A 21 -19.71 -2.85 6.38
CA LYS A 21 -20.16 -3.42 7.65
C LYS A 21 -20.84 -2.37 8.53
N SER A 22 -20.27 -1.17 8.64
CA SER A 22 -20.90 -0.07 9.40
C SER A 22 -22.21 0.40 8.78
N SER A 23 -22.32 0.42 7.44
CA SER A 23 -23.55 0.80 6.74
C SER A 23 -24.68 -0.20 7.02
N ARG A 24 -24.36 -1.50 7.01
CA ARG A 24 -25.33 -2.57 7.32
C ARG A 24 -25.82 -2.49 8.76
N LEU A 25 -24.92 -2.21 9.71
CA LEU A 25 -25.30 -1.99 11.12
C LEU A 25 -26.25 -0.80 11.30
N MET A 26 -26.19 0.19 10.39
CA MET A 26 -27.05 1.36 10.38
C MET A 26 -28.33 1.18 9.54
N GLY A 27 -28.64 -0.05 9.10
CA GLY A 27 -29.84 -0.37 8.31
C GLY A 27 -29.76 0.03 6.82
N GLN A 28 -28.58 0.44 6.32
CA GLN A 28 -28.38 0.75 4.90
C GLN A 28 -27.57 -0.36 4.22
N ASP A 29 -28.20 -1.13 3.34
CA ASP A 29 -27.49 -2.10 2.51
C ASP A 29 -26.90 -1.43 1.26
N MET A 30 -25.70 -0.87 1.41
CA MET A 30 -24.91 -0.39 0.28
C MET A 30 -23.93 -1.45 -0.17
N SER A 31 -23.84 -1.69 -1.48
CA SER A 31 -22.77 -2.50 -2.05
C SER A 31 -21.41 -1.80 -1.90
N ILE A 32 -20.32 -2.58 -1.83
CA ILE A 32 -18.94 -2.04 -1.83
C ILE A 32 -18.70 -1.11 -3.04
N THR A 33 -19.30 -1.45 -4.19
CA THR A 33 -19.23 -0.64 -5.41
C THR A 33 -19.91 0.73 -5.21
N GLY A 34 -21.09 0.76 -4.58
CA GLY A 34 -21.78 2.00 -4.22
C GLY A 34 -20.96 2.89 -3.29
N ILE A 35 -20.34 2.29 -2.27
CA ILE A 35 -19.44 2.99 -1.34
C ILE A 35 -18.25 3.59 -2.09
N ARG A 36 -17.58 2.81 -2.95
CA ARG A 36 -16.46 3.30 -3.76
C ARG A 36 -16.86 4.47 -4.66
N LYS A 37 -18.03 4.40 -5.32
CA LYS A 37 -18.57 5.50 -6.13
C LYS A 37 -18.85 6.75 -5.29
N SER A 38 -19.46 6.58 -4.11
CA SER A 38 -19.72 7.67 -3.17
C SER A 38 -18.43 8.36 -2.72
N LEU A 39 -17.39 7.58 -2.37
CA LEU A 39 -16.08 8.13 -1.99
C LEU A 39 -15.45 8.93 -3.11
N ARG A 40 -15.48 8.43 -4.35
CA ARG A 40 -14.97 9.16 -5.53
C ARG A 40 -15.74 10.46 -5.78
N ARG A 41 -17.07 10.44 -5.68
CA ARG A 41 -17.91 11.65 -5.80
C ARG A 41 -17.58 12.70 -4.73
N ASN A 42 -17.16 12.26 -3.55
CA ASN A 42 -16.71 13.12 -2.45
C ASN A 42 -15.22 13.53 -2.55
N GLY A 43 -14.58 13.32 -3.71
CA GLY A 43 -13.20 13.75 -4.00
C GLY A 43 -12.10 12.84 -3.45
N LEU A 44 -12.45 11.66 -2.88
CA LEU A 44 -11.46 10.72 -2.35
C LEU A 44 -10.93 9.80 -3.43
N LYS A 45 -9.61 9.62 -3.46
CA LYS A 45 -8.87 8.76 -4.38
C LYS A 45 -8.24 7.59 -3.61
N SER A 46 -8.31 6.39 -4.20
CA SER A 46 -7.60 5.23 -3.69
C SER A 46 -6.14 5.26 -4.15
N ARG A 47 -5.19 5.03 -3.25
CA ARG A 47 -3.76 4.89 -3.55
C ARG A 47 -3.22 3.59 -2.97
N ARG A 48 -2.29 2.95 -3.69
CA ARG A 48 -1.57 1.77 -3.21
C ARG A 48 -0.61 2.19 -2.10
N LYS A 49 -0.60 1.46 -0.98
CA LYS A 49 0.41 1.63 0.06
C LYS A 49 1.74 1.09 -0.47
N ALA A 50 2.81 1.87 -0.32
CA ALA A 50 4.14 1.37 -0.62
C ALA A 50 4.53 0.37 0.48
N LYS A 51 4.82 -0.87 0.09
CA LYS A 51 5.41 -1.86 1.00
C LYS A 51 6.90 -1.55 1.07
N ILE A 52 7.30 -0.79 2.08
CA ILE A 52 8.71 -0.51 2.33
C ILE A 52 9.19 -1.56 3.31
N ASN A 53 10.04 -2.47 2.85
CA ASN A 53 10.69 -3.41 3.76
C ASN A 53 11.60 -2.62 4.70
N PHE A 54 11.44 -2.83 6.00
CA PHE A 54 12.31 -2.22 6.99
C PHE A 54 13.73 -2.79 6.80
N VAL A 55 14.69 -1.91 6.50
CA VAL A 55 16.11 -2.28 6.42
C VAL A 55 16.78 -1.77 7.69
N SER A 56 17.34 -2.69 8.48
CA SER A 56 18.07 -2.34 9.70
C SER A 56 19.25 -1.40 9.39
N LYS A 57 19.68 -0.60 10.39
CA LYS A 57 20.85 0.28 10.23
C LYS A 57 22.10 -0.51 9.80
N THR A 58 22.28 -1.71 10.35
CA THR A 58 23.36 -2.64 10.00
C THR A 58 23.30 -3.05 8.52
N ASN A 59 22.13 -3.51 8.05
CA ASN A 59 21.97 -3.93 6.66
C ASN A 59 22.14 -2.77 5.68
N LYS A 60 21.70 -1.56 6.05
CA LYS A 60 21.97 -0.34 5.25
C LYS A 60 23.47 -0.10 5.09
N ARG A 61 24.25 -0.20 6.17
CA ARG A 61 25.70 -0.03 6.14
C ARG A 61 26.38 -1.08 5.26
N LEU A 62 26.01 -2.35 5.41
CA LEU A 62 26.57 -3.45 4.60
C LEU A 62 26.26 -3.27 3.10
N ARG A 63 25.01 -2.94 2.76
CA ARG A 63 24.62 -2.67 1.37
C ARG A 63 25.38 -1.47 0.77
N LEU A 64 25.57 -0.40 1.55
CA LEU A 64 26.35 0.75 1.10
C LEU A 64 27.83 0.41 0.90
N ALA A 65 28.43 -0.33 1.82
CA ALA A 65 29.81 -0.77 1.70
C ALA A 65 30.02 -1.67 0.47
N TRP A 66 29.09 -2.62 0.24
CA TRP A 66 29.09 -3.46 -0.95
C TRP A 66 28.98 -2.64 -2.24
N ALA A 67 28.04 -1.69 -2.30
CA ALA A 67 27.86 -0.83 -3.47
C ALA A 67 29.09 0.05 -3.75
N LYS A 68 29.73 0.59 -2.71
CA LYS A 68 30.98 1.36 -2.85
C LYS A 68 32.12 0.49 -3.36
N LYS A 69 32.28 -0.72 -2.81
CA LYS A 69 33.32 -1.68 -3.23
C LYS A 69 33.18 -2.08 -4.70
N HIS A 70 31.94 -2.22 -5.17
CA HIS A 70 31.63 -2.70 -6.52
C HIS A 70 31.23 -1.57 -7.49
N ARG A 71 31.50 -0.30 -7.13
CA ARG A 71 31.11 0.88 -7.93
C ARG A 71 31.70 0.88 -9.34
N HIS A 72 32.89 0.31 -9.48
CA HIS A 72 33.65 0.27 -10.73
C HIS A 72 33.65 -1.13 -11.39
N LEU A 73 32.70 -2.00 -11.02
CA LEU A 73 32.54 -3.29 -11.71
C LEU A 73 32.32 -3.06 -13.21
N THR A 74 33.13 -3.72 -14.02
CA THR A 74 33.05 -3.62 -15.48
C THR A 74 31.88 -4.44 -16.01
N ILE A 75 31.40 -4.07 -17.21
CA ILE A 75 30.30 -4.78 -17.89
C ILE A 75 30.64 -6.27 -18.06
N ALA A 76 31.89 -6.60 -18.36
CA ALA A 76 32.34 -7.99 -18.50
C ALA A 76 32.07 -8.83 -17.23
N VAL A 77 32.30 -8.27 -16.04
CA VAL A 77 32.02 -8.98 -14.78
C VAL A 77 30.52 -9.21 -14.58
N TRP A 78 29.68 -8.26 -14.96
CA TRP A 78 28.22 -8.44 -14.93
C TRP A 78 27.74 -9.49 -15.94
N CYS A 79 28.31 -9.51 -17.15
CA CYS A 79 27.98 -10.50 -18.17
C CYS A 79 28.35 -11.93 -17.75
N CYS A 80 29.42 -12.10 -16.98
CA CYS A 80 29.81 -13.40 -16.43
C CYS A 80 29.10 -13.75 -15.11
N SER A 81 28.27 -12.87 -14.56
CA SER A 81 27.56 -13.10 -13.31
C SER A 81 26.23 -13.80 -13.56
N VAL A 82 26.04 -14.96 -12.92
CA VAL A 82 24.74 -15.67 -12.92
C VAL A 82 24.02 -15.35 -11.62
N PHE A 83 22.81 -14.79 -11.71
CA PHE A 83 21.94 -14.55 -10.58
C PHE A 83 20.86 -15.62 -10.51
N SER A 84 20.54 -16.06 -9.29
CA SER A 84 19.42 -16.94 -9.00
C SER A 84 18.55 -16.30 -7.95
N ASP A 85 17.23 -16.39 -8.11
CA ASP A 85 16.22 -15.95 -7.15
C ASP A 85 14.97 -16.83 -7.29
N GLU A 86 14.15 -16.85 -6.27
CA GLU A 86 12.86 -17.57 -6.27
C GLU A 86 11.72 -16.56 -6.27
N THR A 87 10.78 -16.72 -7.21
CA THR A 87 9.55 -15.92 -7.22
C THR A 87 8.34 -16.80 -7.00
N LYS A 88 7.43 -16.33 -6.16
CA LYS A 88 6.12 -16.94 -5.97
C LYS A 88 5.18 -16.52 -7.11
N VAL A 89 4.53 -17.49 -7.75
CA VAL A 89 3.46 -17.23 -8.74
C VAL A 89 2.14 -17.67 -8.14
N ASN A 90 1.22 -16.73 -7.92
CA ASN A 90 -0.11 -17.04 -7.41
C ASN A 90 -1.11 -17.23 -8.55
N LEU A 91 -1.86 -18.33 -8.51
CA LEU A 91 -2.94 -18.58 -9.47
C LEU A 91 -4.22 -17.79 -9.12
N TRP A 92 -4.47 -17.53 -7.82
CA TRP A 92 -5.56 -16.68 -7.36
C TRP A 92 -5.14 -15.75 -6.24
N GLY A 93 -5.65 -14.51 -6.30
CA GLY A 93 -5.41 -13.49 -5.28
C GLY A 93 -4.06 -12.79 -5.41
N SER A 94 -3.97 -11.61 -4.79
CA SER A 94 -2.71 -10.83 -4.72
C SER A 94 -2.05 -11.03 -3.35
N ASP A 95 -0.72 -10.98 -3.27
CA ASP A 95 0.08 -11.11 -2.03
C ASP A 95 -0.03 -9.93 -1.04
N GLY A 96 -1.23 -9.36 -0.88
CA GLY A 96 -1.49 -8.31 0.11
C GLY A 96 -1.25 -6.90 -0.39
N ASN A 97 -1.60 -6.59 -1.65
CA ASN A 97 -1.69 -5.20 -2.10
C ASN A 97 -2.71 -4.45 -1.23
N SER A 98 -2.21 -3.54 -0.39
CA SER A 98 -3.05 -2.71 0.47
C SER A 98 -3.24 -1.32 -0.11
N PHE A 99 -4.43 -0.77 0.09
CA PHE A 99 -4.82 0.54 -0.41
C PHE A 99 -5.29 1.43 0.74
N TYR A 100 -5.17 2.75 0.56
CA TYR A 100 -5.74 3.75 1.44
C TYR A 100 -6.47 4.81 0.62
N TRP A 101 -7.44 5.48 1.23
CA TRP A 101 -8.19 6.57 0.60
C TRP A 101 -7.65 7.92 1.06
N THR A 102 -7.37 8.81 0.12
CA THR A 102 -6.82 10.14 0.37
C THR A 102 -7.58 11.20 -0.42
N ASN A 103 -7.60 12.43 0.06
CA ASN A 103 -8.13 13.60 -0.65
C ASN A 103 -7.17 14.15 -1.72
N GLY A 104 -6.04 13.47 -1.97
CA GLY A 104 -5.01 13.94 -2.90
C GLY A 104 -3.69 14.29 -2.21
N GLY A 105 -3.64 14.28 -0.87
CA GLY A 105 -2.40 14.37 -0.11
C GLY A 105 -1.37 13.32 -0.55
N ARG A 106 -0.10 13.74 -0.63
CA ARG A 106 1.03 12.87 -1.03
C ARG A 106 1.46 11.93 0.09
N THR A 107 1.24 12.31 1.34
CA THR A 107 1.63 11.57 2.54
C THR A 107 0.47 10.79 3.13
N MET A 108 0.77 9.57 3.55
CA MET A 108 -0.17 8.71 4.27
C MET A 108 -0.33 9.22 5.71
N GLN A 109 -1.56 9.29 6.19
CA GLN A 109 -1.84 9.77 7.55
C GLN A 109 -1.50 8.69 8.58
N ARG A 110 -1.22 9.08 9.83
CA ARG A 110 -0.76 8.17 10.89
C ARG A 110 -1.74 7.03 11.14
N TYR A 111 -3.04 7.30 11.15
CA TYR A 111 -4.10 6.30 11.32
C TYR A 111 -4.23 5.34 10.12
N GLN A 112 -3.67 5.67 8.95
CA GLN A 112 -3.67 4.81 7.77
C GLN A 112 -2.47 3.86 7.75
N VAL A 113 -1.50 4.05 8.64
CA VAL A 113 -0.42 3.08 8.90
C VAL A 113 -1.02 1.99 9.77
N LYS A 114 -1.13 0.76 9.23
CA LYS A 114 -1.42 -0.42 10.07
C LYS A 114 -0.07 -1.00 10.50
N SER A 115 0.10 -1.17 11.81
CA SER A 115 1.24 -1.87 12.41
C SER A 115 1.30 -3.32 11.94
#